data_AF-A0A843GL39-F1
#
_entry.id   AF-A0A843GL39-F1
#
_cell.length_a   1.000
_cell.length_b   1.000
_cell.length_c   1.000
_cell.angle_alpha   90.00
_cell.angle_beta   90.00
_cell.angle_gamma   90.00
#
_symmetry.space_group_name_H-M   'P 1'
#
loop_
_entity.id
_entity.type
_entity.pdbx_description
1 polymer ?
#
loop_
_entity_poly.entity_id
_entity_poly.type
_entity_poly.pdbx_seq_one_letter_code
_entity_poly.pdbx_strand_id
1 'polypeptide(L)' 'EGEIIDIPNPKQYSFKKIIYARKQVSIGNLNIPNVYDIPYEGVKIEKDQPLVTIISSNKDLETTINDVKIAEDEVYKNIE' A
#
# COMPACT_ATOMS: atom_id res chain seq x y z
N GLU A 1 25.96 -28.90 -23.33
CA GLU A 1 25.05 -29.35 -22.25
C GLU A 1 24.57 -28.12 -21.48
N GLY A 2 23.38 -28.17 -20.88
CA GLY A 2 22.85 -27.08 -20.04
C GLY A 2 22.91 -27.47 -18.57
N GLU A 3 23.30 -26.53 -17.71
CA GLU A 3 23.26 -26.71 -16.25
C GLU A 3 21.85 -26.46 -15.70
N ILE A 4 21.44 -27.29 -14.74
CA ILE A 4 20.24 -27.04 -13.95
C ILE A 4 20.57 -25.99 -12.90
N ILE A 5 19.92 -24.83 -12.98
CA ILE A 5 20.06 -23.75 -12.00
C ILE A 5 19.01 -23.96 -10.91
N ASP A 6 19.45 -24.14 -9.67
CA ASP A 6 18.56 -24.19 -8.51
C ASP A 6 18.03 -22.79 -8.20
N ILE A 7 16.70 -22.65 -8.09
CA ILE A 7 16.05 -21.36 -7.83
C ILE A 7 15.90 -21.23 -6.31
N PRO A 8 16.58 -20.27 -5.67
CA PRO A 8 16.51 -20.14 -4.22
C PRO A 8 15.11 -19.72 -3.77
N ASN A 9 14.70 -20.24 -2.61
CA ASN A 9 13.48 -19.77 -1.97
C ASN A 9 13.60 -18.27 -1.60
N PRO A 10 12.55 -17.46 -1.82
CA PRO A 10 12.54 -16.06 -1.44
C PRO A 10 12.70 -15.91 0.08
N LYS A 11 13.59 -15.02 0.51
CA LYS A 11 13.87 -14.76 1.93
C LYS A 11 12.82 -13.85 2.59
N GLN A 12 12.15 -13.06 1.79
CA GLN A 12 11.18 -12.06 2.20
C GLN A 12 10.29 -11.70 1.01
N TYR A 13 9.07 -11.27 1.31
CA TYR A 13 8.13 -10.71 0.37
C TYR A 13 7.95 -9.22 0.66
N SER A 14 7.76 -8.44 -0.40
CA SER A 14 7.44 -7.03 -0.30
C SER A 14 6.31 -6.71 -1.28
N PHE A 15 5.46 -5.78 -0.89
CA PHE A 15 4.32 -5.34 -1.67
C PHE A 15 4.27 -3.82 -1.66
N LYS A 16 4.21 -3.22 -2.85
CA LYS A 16 3.98 -1.79 -3.04
C LYS A 16 2.65 -1.60 -3.77
N LYS A 17 1.73 -0.85 -3.17
CA LYS A 17 0.42 -0.53 -3.74
C LYS A 17 0.23 0.98 -3.80
N ILE A 18 -0.19 1.51 -4.94
CA ILE A 18 -0.65 2.90 -5.03
C ILE A 18 -2.17 2.87 -4.94
N ILE A 19 -2.72 3.62 -3.98
CA ILE A 19 -4.16 3.80 -3.83
C ILE A 19 -4.60 5.01 -4.63
N TYR A 20 -5.72 4.87 -5.33
CA TYR A 20 -6.33 5.93 -6.12
C TYR A 20 -7.66 6.33 -5.50
N ALA A 21 -7.99 7.62 -5.60
CA ALA A 21 -9.24 8.16 -5.12
C ALA A 21 -10.41 7.70 -6.01
N ARG A 22 -11.43 7.05 -5.42
CA ARG A 22 -12.59 6.52 -6.17
C ARG A 22 -13.60 7.59 -6.58
N LYS A 23 -13.53 8.74 -5.90
CA LYS A 23 -14.32 9.96 -6.07
C LYS A 23 -13.43 11.12 -5.61
N GLN A 24 -13.90 12.36 -5.75
CA GLN A 24 -13.25 13.46 -5.04
C GLN A 24 -13.31 13.19 -3.54
N VAL A 25 -12.18 13.31 -2.86
CA VAL A 25 -12.08 13.09 -1.41
C VAL A 25 -11.32 14.22 -0.72
N SER A 26 -11.61 14.44 0.56
CA SER A 26 -10.78 15.27 1.45
C SER A 26 -9.90 14.38 2.33
N ILE A 27 -8.61 14.71 2.43
CA ILE A 27 -7.65 13.96 3.23
C ILE A 27 -7.85 14.27 4.72
N GLY A 28 -8.06 13.23 5.54
CA GLY A 28 -8.04 13.33 7.00
C GLY A 28 -6.67 12.95 7.58
N ASN A 29 -6.66 12.45 8.81
CA ASN A 29 -5.44 12.00 9.46
C ASN A 29 -5.02 10.62 8.94
N LEU A 30 -3.97 10.60 8.11
CA LEU A 30 -3.40 9.38 7.53
C LEU A 30 -2.08 8.95 8.19
N ASN A 31 -1.87 9.26 9.47
CA ASN A 31 -0.73 8.73 10.24
C ASN A 31 -0.91 7.23 10.56
N ILE A 32 -0.86 6.42 9.51
CA ILE A 32 -1.10 4.98 9.52
C ILE A 32 0.23 4.29 9.20
N PRO A 33 0.61 3.22 9.93
CA PRO A 33 1.80 2.45 9.59
C PRO A 33 1.79 1.97 8.15
N ASN A 34 2.97 1.93 7.52
CA ASN A 34 3.16 1.44 6.15
C ASN A 34 2.49 2.29 5.04
N VAL A 35 1.94 3.46 5.38
CA VAL A 35 1.38 4.43 4.43
C VAL A 35 2.38 5.57 4.22
N TYR A 36 2.61 5.93 2.96
CA TYR A 36 3.61 6.89 2.49
C TYR A 36 3.02 7.81 1.43
N ASP A 37 3.79 8.84 1.06
CA ASP A 37 3.38 9.89 0.12
C ASP A 37 2.07 10.59 0.56
N ILE A 38 1.91 10.74 1.89
CA ILE A 38 0.71 11.26 2.54
C ILE A 38 0.55 12.75 2.22
N PRO A 39 -0.57 13.17 1.57
CA PRO A 39 -0.86 14.58 1.39
C PRO A 39 -1.15 15.27 2.72
N TYR A 40 -1.03 16.60 2.75
CA TYR A 40 -1.40 17.37 3.93
C TYR A 40 -2.90 17.25 4.25
N GLU A 41 -3.25 17.26 5.54
CA GLU A 41 -4.65 17.17 6.00
C GLU A 41 -5.51 18.31 5.42
N GLY A 42 -6.71 17.98 4.96
CA GLY A 42 -7.65 18.90 4.30
C GLY A 42 -7.40 19.10 2.80
N VAL A 43 -6.33 18.54 2.22
CA VAL A 43 -6.14 18.54 0.76
C VAL A 43 -7.26 17.76 0.09
N LYS A 44 -7.76 18.29 -1.04
CA LYS A 44 -8.72 17.59 -1.89
C LYS A 44 -7.99 16.84 -3.00
N ILE A 45 -8.32 15.56 -3.16
CA ILE A 45 -7.80 14.70 -4.23
C ILE A 45 -8.97 14.37 -5.16
N GLU A 46 -8.79 14.60 -6.46
CA GLU A 46 -9.83 14.32 -7.45
C GLU A 46 -9.95 12.83 -7.75
N LYS A 47 -11.10 12.44 -8.31
CA LYS A 47 -11.32 11.06 -8.77
C LYS A 47 -10.18 10.61 -9.70
N ASP A 48 -9.77 9.36 -9.54
CA ASP A 48 -8.73 8.66 -10.30
C ASP A 48 -7.31 9.25 -10.13
N GLN A 49 -7.11 10.20 -9.20
CA GLN A 49 -5.79 10.66 -8.81
C GLN A 49 -5.15 9.77 -7.73
N PRO A 50 -3.81 9.65 -7.70
CA PRO A 50 -3.10 8.97 -6.62
C PRO A 50 -3.38 9.63 -5.27
N LEU A 51 -3.61 8.81 -4.26
CA LEU A 51 -3.94 9.24 -2.90
C LEU A 51 -2.77 9.02 -1.94
N VAL A 52 -2.29 7.78 -1.83
CA VAL A 52 -1.13 7.37 -1.02
C VAL A 52 -0.47 6.13 -1.60
N THR A 53 0.73 5.85 -1.14
CA THR A 53 1.44 4.59 -1.38
C THR A 53 1.44 3.74 -0.12
N ILE A 54 1.08 2.45 -0.22
CA ILE A 54 1.26 1.46 0.85
C ILE A 54 2.47 0.60 0.52
N ILE A 55 3.37 0.43 1.48
CA ILE A 55 4.55 -0.44 1.38
C ILE A 55 4.58 -1.38 2.58
N SER A 56 4.41 -2.69 2.33
CA SER A 56 4.57 -3.72 3.36
C SER A 56 5.65 -4.71 2.99
N SER A 57 6.30 -5.31 3.99
CA SER A 57 7.24 -6.38 3.79
C SER A 57 7.24 -7.35 4.96
N ASN A 58 7.20 -8.65 4.67
CA ASN A 58 7.21 -9.70 5.68
C ASN A 58 7.88 -10.97 5.12
N LYS A 59 8.28 -11.90 5.99
CA LYS A 59 8.79 -13.22 5.59
C LYS A 59 7.71 -14.11 5.01
N ASP A 60 6.46 -13.87 5.39
CA ASP A 60 5.30 -14.60 4.91
C ASP A 60 4.48 -13.74 3.91
N LEU A 61 4.12 -14.36 2.78
CA LEU A 61 3.41 -13.67 1.70
C LEU A 61 1.99 -13.30 2.10
N GLU A 62 1.28 -14.21 2.78
CA GLU A 62 -0.11 -13.98 3.19
C GLU A 62 -0.19 -12.82 4.18
N THR A 63 0.72 -12.79 5.15
CA THR A 63 0.87 -11.68 6.10
C THR A 63 1.16 -10.37 5.38
N THR A 64 2.09 -10.35 4.42
CA THR A 64 2.41 -9.15 3.63
C THR A 64 1.16 -8.61 2.92
N ILE A 65 0.34 -9.49 2.32
CA ILE A 65 -0.89 -9.10 1.62
C ILE A 65 -1.95 -8.60 2.61
N ASN A 66 -2.10 -9.26 3.76
CA ASN A 66 -3.07 -8.87 4.78
C ASN A 66 -2.73 -7.50 5.40
N ASP A 67 -1.45 -7.23 5.65
CA ASP A 67 -0.99 -5.92 6.14
C ASP A 67 -1.36 -4.78 5.16
N VAL A 68 -1.23 -5.02 3.84
CA VAL A 68 -1.62 -4.04 2.82
C VAL A 68 -3.12 -3.79 2.82
N LYS A 69 -3.95 -4.85 2.97
CA LYS A 69 -5.42 -4.71 3.02
C LYS A 69 -5.86 -3.93 4.25
N ILE A 70 -5.27 -4.22 5.42
CA ILE A 70 -5.57 -3.50 6.66
C ILE A 70 -5.22 -2.02 6.50
N ALA A 71 -4.03 -1.70 5.97
CA ALA A 71 -3.63 -0.31 5.74
C ALA A 71 -4.54 0.40 4.73
N GLU A 72 -4.96 -0.28 3.65
CA GLU A 72 -5.90 0.26 2.67
C GLU A 72 -7.27 0.58 3.29
N ASP A 73 -7.81 -0.33 4.10
CA ASP A 73 -9.08 -0.12 4.79
C ASP A 73 -9.00 1.05 5.77
N GLU A 74 -7.89 1.19 6.52
CA GLU A 74 -7.67 2.34 7.40
C GLU A 74 -7.55 3.65 6.62
N VAL A 75 -6.90 3.66 5.46
CA VAL A 75 -6.85 4.85 4.59
C VAL A 75 -8.26 5.26 4.16
N TYR A 76 -9.09 4.32 3.71
CA TYR A 76 -10.46 4.63 3.27
C TYR A 76 -11.38 5.09 4.40
N LYS A 77 -11.11 4.72 5.66
CA LYS A 77 -11.85 5.22 6.84
C LYS A 77 -11.51 6.67 7.21
N ASN A 78 -10.34 7.15 6.79
CA ASN A 78 -9.80 8.46 7.17
C ASN A 78 -9.84 9.48 6.03
N ILE A 79 -10.67 9.25 5.02
CA ILE A 79 -10.95 10.20 3.93
C ILE A 79 -12.45 10.33 3.72
N GLU A 80 -12.91 11.52 3.33
CA GLU A 80 -14.33 11.85 3.14
C GLU A 80 -14.71 12.06 1.68
#